data_AF-A0A2H0MS85-F1
#
_entry.id   AF-A0A2H0MS85-F1
#
_cell.length_a   1.000
_cell.length_b   1.000
_cell.length_c   1.000
_cell.angle_alpha   90.00
_cell.angle_beta   90.00
_cell.angle_gamma   90.00
#
_symmetry.space_group_name_H-M   'P 1'
#
loop_
_entity.id
_entity.type
_entity.pdbx_description
1 polymer ?
#
loop_
_entity_poly.entity_id
_entity_poly.type
_entity_poly.pdbx_seq_one_letter_code
_entity_poly.pdbx_strand_id
1 'polypeptide(L)'
;MEEKPFLKKLGFIVAVASGAAVGIWLLSGLLGLAHAARLGSVAIVAVAMTYAILLALPKRELKEKSFLQNIKIKVPVFLVIATAIWFAAGAAGFPIWWQIEFVAFAFVGLTYFVILDLKAMQPEQNHISWITRLIATYALASLIFINITGQLPQFDPEVEVAKLDRPPIKLSGLAGPEVIAAGRSVFEENKCFNCHKVFWEGNSDRGPNLGTKQIGLYDEAYIKEQIVKPRVKQSPGFDDPKSKKAMPTYYGEDLDDDSMHALISYLKTLRDPEHAPIEGKLGEQWSWFDDKDIIAEGEKIFNGEGTGAAEGLNCSVCHGKDGTPMMTGALDFRDANKMDTQKMPDRLDGVPLKDWPDGLWYKRVTRGVDGTPMAAWGTVFPHLILWKAESYARTFHSPLESRAGKSPIPPVPTKEDIERWKTDGLFMDPLL
;
A
#
# COMPACT_ATOMS: atom_id res chain seq x y z
N MET A 1 39.93 -31.38 39.34
CA MET A 1 39.52 -30.65 40.56
C MET A 1 39.75 -29.14 40.36
N GLU A 2 39.05 -28.51 39.42
CA GLU A 2 39.31 -27.11 39.00
C GLU A 2 38.05 -26.21 39.04
N GLU A 3 36.92 -26.70 39.57
CA GLU A 3 35.62 -25.99 39.54
C GLU A 3 35.47 -24.89 40.61
N LYS A 4 36.15 -25.01 41.76
CA LYS A 4 36.04 -24.08 42.89
C LYS A 4 36.50 -22.63 42.59
N PRO A 5 37.57 -22.38 41.80
CA PRO A 5 37.97 -21.03 41.40
C PRO A 5 37.00 -20.34 40.41
N PHE A 6 36.39 -21.08 39.49
CA PHE A 6 35.49 -20.53 38.48
C PHE A 6 34.18 -20.02 39.10
N LEU A 7 33.53 -20.83 39.94
CA LEU A 7 32.29 -20.45 40.61
C LEU A 7 32.47 -19.20 41.49
N LYS A 8 33.64 -19.05 42.13
CA LYS A 8 33.98 -17.88 42.93
C LYS A 8 34.17 -16.62 42.06
N LYS A 9 34.82 -16.74 40.91
CA LYS A 9 34.95 -15.64 39.93
C LYS A 9 33.61 -15.28 39.29
N LEU A 10 32.80 -16.28 38.95
CA LEU A 10 31.46 -16.09 38.40
C LEU A 10 30.56 -15.34 39.39
N GLY A 11 30.55 -15.77 40.66
CA GLY A 11 29.82 -15.09 41.72
C GLY A 11 30.24 -13.62 41.88
N PHE A 12 31.55 -13.34 41.80
CA PHE A 12 32.07 -11.97 41.85
C PHE A 12 31.64 -11.14 40.63
N ILE A 13 31.75 -11.68 39.41
CA ILE A 13 31.36 -10.99 38.17
C ILE A 13 29.86 -10.67 38.18
N VAL A 14 29.01 -11.63 38.56
CA VAL A 14 27.56 -11.43 38.62
C VAL A 14 27.20 -10.39 39.68
N ALA A 15 27.85 -10.42 40.85
CA ALA A 15 27.62 -9.43 41.90
C ALA A 15 28.00 -8.01 41.46
N VAL A 16 29.17 -7.84 40.84
CA VAL A 16 29.64 -6.53 40.34
C VAL A 16 28.76 -6.03 39.19
N ALA A 17 28.41 -6.88 38.23
CA ALA A 17 27.56 -6.51 37.10
C ALA A 17 26.14 -6.14 37.55
N SER A 18 25.58 -6.87 38.51
CA SER A 18 24.25 -6.56 39.07
C SER A 18 24.28 -5.22 39.81
N GLY A 19 25.31 -4.95 40.61
CA GLY A 19 25.49 -3.66 41.28
C GLY A 19 25.66 -2.50 40.29
N ALA A 20 26.45 -2.70 39.23
CA ALA A 20 26.65 -1.71 38.18
C ALA A 20 25.37 -1.44 37.38
N ALA A 21 24.59 -2.48 37.05
CA ALA A 21 23.31 -2.34 36.34
C ALA A 21 22.29 -1.52 37.16
N VAL A 22 22.19 -1.80 38.46
CA VAL A 22 21.33 -1.04 39.38
C VAL A 22 21.82 0.41 39.49
N GLY A 23 23.12 0.64 39.65
CA GLY A 23 23.70 1.98 39.71
C GLY A 23 23.45 2.80 38.45
N ILE A 24 23.67 2.21 37.28
CA ILE A 24 23.43 2.85 35.97
C ILE A 24 21.95 3.11 35.75
N TRP A 25 21.06 2.20 36.15
CA TRP A 25 19.61 2.40 36.08
C TRP A 25 19.14 3.57 36.94
N LEU A 26 19.63 3.67 38.18
CA LEU A 26 19.29 4.76 39.09
C LEU A 26 19.86 6.10 38.59
N LEU A 27 21.12 6.13 38.15
CA LEU A 27 21.77 7.34 37.64
C LEU A 27 21.12 7.86 36.35
N SER A 28 20.81 6.96 35.41
CA SER A 28 20.09 7.31 34.18
C SER A 28 18.66 7.80 34.44
N GLY A 29 18.04 7.30 35.51
CA GLY A 29 16.79 7.83 36.06
C GLY A 29 16.91 9.26 36.54
N LEU A 30 17.96 9.54 37.31
CA LEU A 30 18.25 10.85 37.89
C LEU A 30 18.62 11.90 36.83
N LEU A 31 19.25 11.47 35.73
CA LEU A 31 19.58 12.29 34.57
C LEU A 31 18.40 12.50 33.59
N GLY A 32 17.21 11.96 33.89
CA GLY A 32 16.01 12.19 33.09
C GLY A 32 15.99 11.50 31.73
N LEU A 33 16.82 10.47 31.49
CA LEU A 33 16.87 9.77 30.20
C LEU A 33 15.54 9.09 29.88
N ALA A 34 15.16 9.00 28.61
CA ALA A 34 13.98 8.26 28.17
C ALA A 34 14.10 6.77 28.48
N HIS A 35 12.97 6.07 28.68
CA HIS A 35 12.96 4.66 29.11
C HIS A 35 13.76 3.74 28.16
N ALA A 36 13.69 3.94 26.84
CA ALA A 36 14.45 3.17 25.87
C ALA A 36 15.98 3.34 26.06
N ALA A 37 16.44 4.56 26.37
CA ALA A 37 17.85 4.84 26.64
C ALA A 37 18.32 4.24 27.98
N ARG A 38 17.44 4.16 28.99
CA ARG A 38 17.71 3.46 30.26
C ARG A 38 17.85 1.95 30.05
N LEU A 39 16.98 1.35 29.23
CA LEU A 39 17.10 -0.06 28.83
C LEU A 39 18.41 -0.32 28.08
N GLY A 40 18.76 0.54 27.11
CA GLY A 40 20.00 0.42 26.35
C GLY A 40 21.26 0.51 27.22
N SER A 41 21.29 1.42 28.20
CA SER A 41 22.44 1.56 29.11
C SER A 41 22.63 0.36 30.05
N VAL A 42 21.54 -0.28 30.50
CA VAL A 42 21.63 -1.55 31.25
C VAL A 42 22.03 -2.72 30.36
N ALA A 43 21.58 -2.74 29.10
CA ALA A 43 21.97 -3.78 28.15
C ALA A 43 23.49 -3.83 27.92
N ILE A 44 24.18 -2.68 27.96
CA ILE A 44 25.65 -2.62 27.87
C ILE A 44 26.31 -3.38 29.04
N VAL A 45 25.74 -3.28 30.25
CA VAL A 45 26.24 -4.03 31.42
C VAL A 45 26.05 -5.53 31.23
N ALA A 46 24.95 -5.96 30.63
CA ALA A 46 24.71 -7.37 30.31
C ALA A 46 25.73 -7.91 29.28
N VAL A 47 26.07 -7.11 28.26
CA VAL A 47 27.12 -7.46 27.28
C VAL A 47 28.49 -7.54 27.96
N ALA A 48 28.85 -6.55 28.78
CA ALA A 48 30.12 -6.54 29.51
C ALA A 48 30.22 -7.72 30.50
N MET A 49 29.12 -8.06 31.18
CA MET A 49 29.02 -9.23 32.05
C MET A 49 29.23 -10.52 31.25
N THR A 50 28.56 -10.67 30.11
CA THR A 50 28.71 -11.83 29.23
C THR A 50 30.16 -11.98 28.79
N TYR A 51 30.81 -10.88 28.38
CA TYR A 51 32.21 -10.86 28.01
C TYR A 51 33.14 -11.25 29.17
N ALA A 52 32.91 -10.69 30.37
CA ALA A 52 33.68 -11.03 31.56
C ALA A 52 33.53 -12.51 31.97
N ILE A 53 32.32 -13.07 31.84
CA ILE A 53 32.06 -14.50 32.05
C ILE A 53 32.85 -15.34 31.03
N LEU A 54 32.81 -14.98 29.75
CA LEU A 54 33.55 -15.67 28.69
C LEU A 54 35.06 -15.66 28.94
N LEU A 55 35.62 -14.55 29.45
CA LEU A 55 37.03 -14.46 29.84
C LEU A 55 37.37 -15.26 31.10
N ALA A 56 36.41 -15.44 32.00
CA ALA A 56 36.58 -16.19 33.24
C ALA A 56 36.46 -17.70 33.04
N LEU A 57 35.89 -18.16 31.91
CA LEU A 57 35.81 -19.58 31.59
C LEU A 57 37.22 -20.19 31.55
N PRO A 58 37.41 -21.41 32.09
CA PRO A 58 38.68 -22.10 32.03
C PRO A 58 39.09 -22.26 30.57
N LYS A 59 40.30 -21.80 30.23
CA LYS A 59 40.85 -21.93 28.88
C LYS A 59 41.02 -23.42 28.55
N ARG A 60 40.10 -23.97 27.78
CA ARG A 60 40.30 -25.27 27.15
C ARG A 60 41.21 -25.08 25.93
N GLU A 61 42.18 -25.96 25.78
CA GLU A 61 42.88 -26.09 24.51
C GLU A 61 41.85 -26.36 23.41
N LEU A 62 41.87 -25.53 22.38
CA LEU A 62 41.02 -25.68 21.21
C LEU A 62 41.48 -26.94 20.47
N LYS A 63 40.87 -28.08 20.78
CA LYS A 63 41.06 -29.30 20.01
C LYS A 63 40.43 -29.10 18.64
N GLU A 64 41.23 -29.25 17.57
CA GLU A 64 40.74 -29.23 16.20
C GLU A 64 39.60 -30.24 16.06
N LYS A 65 38.41 -29.76 15.65
CA LYS A 65 37.24 -30.60 15.41
C LYS A 65 37.21 -30.98 13.93
N SER A 66 36.73 -32.18 13.63
CA SER A 66 36.43 -32.54 12.24
C SER A 66 35.21 -31.76 11.74
N PHE A 67 35.06 -31.64 10.41
CA PHE A 67 33.93 -30.94 9.79
C PHE A 67 32.56 -31.45 10.29
N LEU A 68 32.38 -32.77 10.40
CA LEU A 68 31.15 -33.36 10.93
C LEU A 68 30.90 -33.02 12.40
N GLN A 69 31.95 -33.02 13.24
CA GLN A 69 31.82 -32.63 14.64
C GLN A 69 31.46 -31.15 14.80
N ASN A 70 31.92 -30.33 13.87
CA ASN A 70 31.65 -28.90 13.82
C ASN A 70 30.19 -28.59 13.43
N ILE A 71 29.70 -29.26 12.38
CA ILE A 71 28.33 -29.10 11.89
C ILE A 71 27.28 -29.63 12.88
N LYS A 72 27.56 -30.74 13.57
CA LYS A 72 26.58 -31.44 14.42
C LYS A 72 25.97 -30.57 15.51
N ILE A 73 26.71 -29.57 16.01
CA ILE A 73 26.22 -28.62 17.02
C ILE A 73 25.68 -27.35 16.36
N LYS A 74 26.34 -26.86 15.31
CA LYS A 74 26.02 -25.56 14.70
C LYS A 74 24.72 -25.56 13.89
N VAL A 75 24.41 -26.67 13.20
CA VAL A 75 23.16 -26.78 12.43
C VAL A 75 21.92 -26.71 13.33
N PRO A 76 21.82 -27.47 14.45
CA PRO A 76 20.71 -27.30 15.39
C PRO A 76 20.59 -25.88 15.94
N VAL A 77 21.71 -25.23 16.31
CA VAL A 77 21.70 -23.84 16.80
C VAL A 77 21.20 -22.88 15.72
N PHE A 78 21.68 -23.04 14.48
CA PHE A 78 21.18 -22.28 13.34
C PHE A 78 19.68 -22.48 13.13
N LEU A 79 19.17 -23.71 13.18
CA LEU A 79 17.75 -23.98 12.99
C LEU A 79 16.90 -23.29 14.05
N VAL A 80 17.34 -23.32 15.32
CA VAL A 80 16.65 -22.62 16.42
C VAL A 80 16.63 -21.10 16.18
N ILE A 81 17.79 -20.52 15.84
CA ILE A 81 17.91 -19.08 15.58
C ILE A 81 17.09 -18.66 14.35
N ALA A 82 17.19 -19.40 13.25
CA ALA A 82 16.45 -19.14 12.01
C ALA A 82 14.94 -19.20 12.25
N THR A 83 14.47 -20.21 12.99
CA THR A 83 13.05 -20.34 13.36
C THR A 83 12.59 -19.17 14.22
N ALA A 84 13.38 -18.78 15.23
CA ALA A 84 13.06 -17.63 16.08
C ALA A 84 13.01 -16.32 15.28
N ILE A 85 13.98 -16.09 14.38
CA ILE A 85 14.02 -14.92 13.50
C ILE A 85 12.79 -14.89 12.58
N TRP A 86 12.44 -16.02 11.96
CA TRP A 86 11.29 -16.12 11.08
C TRP A 86 9.99 -15.71 11.78
N PHE A 87 9.69 -16.33 12.93
CA PHE A 87 8.47 -16.02 13.68
C PHE A 87 8.47 -14.62 14.28
N ALA A 88 9.61 -14.12 14.76
CA ALA A 88 9.71 -12.76 15.29
C ALA A 88 9.50 -11.71 14.19
N ALA A 89 10.08 -11.91 13.01
CA ALA A 89 9.91 -11.01 11.86
C ALA A 89 8.47 -11.04 11.35
N GLY A 90 7.85 -12.23 11.29
CA GLY A 90 6.43 -12.37 10.98
C GLY A 90 5.52 -11.65 11.99
N ALA A 91 5.77 -11.83 13.29
CA ALA A 91 5.01 -11.15 14.35
C ALA A 91 5.21 -9.62 14.35
N ALA A 92 6.36 -9.14 13.88
CA ALA A 92 6.65 -7.71 13.72
C ALA A 92 6.09 -7.11 12.41
N GLY A 93 5.42 -7.90 11.56
CA GLY A 93 4.75 -7.43 10.35
C GLY A 93 5.65 -7.27 9.11
N PHE A 94 6.84 -7.89 9.09
CA PHE A 94 7.70 -7.84 7.91
C PHE A 94 7.16 -8.69 6.75
N PRO A 95 7.23 -8.23 5.48
CA PRO A 95 6.90 -9.04 4.31
C PRO A 95 7.76 -10.31 4.19
N ILE A 96 7.24 -11.35 3.54
CA ILE A 96 7.89 -12.68 3.43
C ILE A 96 9.33 -12.59 2.88
N TRP A 97 9.58 -11.76 1.86
CA TRP A 97 10.92 -11.60 1.27
C TRP A 97 11.95 -11.10 2.28
N TRP A 98 11.56 -10.17 3.17
CA TRP A 98 12.43 -9.69 4.24
C TRP A 98 12.67 -10.76 5.31
N GLN A 99 11.67 -11.59 5.62
CA GLN A 99 11.85 -12.72 6.54
C GLN A 99 12.86 -13.73 6.00
N ILE A 100 12.81 -14.03 4.69
CA ILE A 100 13.79 -14.89 4.00
C ILE A 100 15.19 -14.28 4.12
N GLU A 101 15.33 -12.99 3.87
CA GLU A 101 16.62 -12.29 3.95
C GLU A 101 17.20 -12.34 5.38
N PHE A 102 16.39 -12.12 6.41
CA PHE A 102 16.86 -12.22 7.81
C PHE A 102 17.33 -13.64 8.17
N VAL A 103 16.63 -14.67 7.69
CA VAL A 103 17.08 -16.06 7.86
C VAL A 103 18.36 -16.35 7.06
N ALA A 104 18.51 -15.76 5.87
CA ALA A 104 19.73 -15.89 5.07
C ALA A 104 20.96 -15.32 5.81
N PHE A 105 20.83 -14.22 6.55
CA PHE A 105 21.92 -13.71 7.40
C PHE A 105 22.32 -14.70 8.51
N ALA A 106 21.36 -15.41 9.12
CA ALA A 106 21.67 -16.48 10.08
C ALA A 106 22.44 -17.64 9.42
N PHE A 107 22.14 -17.95 8.16
CA PHE A 107 22.86 -18.96 7.38
C PHE A 107 24.29 -18.52 7.02
N VAL A 108 24.50 -17.24 6.71
CA VAL A 108 25.85 -16.67 6.54
C VAL A 108 26.64 -16.81 7.86
N GLY A 109 26.01 -16.53 9.00
CA GLY A 109 26.61 -16.76 10.32
C GLY A 109 27.01 -18.22 10.54
N LEU A 110 26.13 -19.17 10.23
CA LEU A 110 26.45 -20.61 10.27
C LEU A 110 27.69 -20.92 9.45
N THR A 111 27.73 -20.44 8.20
CA THR A 111 28.85 -20.66 7.29
C THR A 111 30.15 -20.08 7.85
N TYR A 112 30.11 -18.86 8.35
CA TYR A 112 31.27 -18.19 8.95
C TYR A 112 31.81 -18.95 10.17
N PHE A 113 30.95 -19.35 11.10
CA PHE A 113 31.38 -20.13 12.25
C PHE A 113 31.90 -21.51 11.86
N VAL A 114 31.30 -22.17 10.86
CA VAL A 114 31.83 -23.45 10.35
C VAL A 114 33.25 -23.24 9.84
N ILE A 115 33.50 -22.19 9.05
CA ILE A 115 34.82 -21.85 8.51
C ILE A 115 35.85 -21.59 9.62
N LEU A 116 35.50 -20.80 10.65
CA LEU A 116 36.43 -20.48 11.75
C LEU A 116 36.91 -21.69 12.55
N ASP A 117 36.07 -22.72 12.66
CA ASP A 117 36.39 -23.96 13.38
C ASP A 117 36.92 -25.06 12.45
N LEU A 118 37.13 -24.77 11.16
CA LEU A 118 37.86 -25.68 10.28
C LEU A 118 39.31 -25.79 10.74
N LYS A 119 39.89 -26.97 10.52
CA LYS A 119 41.30 -27.24 10.80
C LYS A 119 42.18 -26.18 10.14
N ALA A 120 43.13 -25.64 10.92
CA ALA A 120 44.10 -24.68 10.41
C ALA A 120 44.86 -25.31 9.24
N MET A 121 44.89 -24.60 8.11
CA MET A 121 45.66 -25.06 6.96
C MET A 121 47.15 -25.06 7.31
N GLN A 122 47.84 -26.13 6.96
CA GLN A 122 49.28 -26.18 7.09
C GLN A 122 49.92 -25.15 6.14
N PRO A 123 51.08 -24.55 6.51
CA PRO A 123 51.79 -23.65 5.62
C PRO A 123 52.08 -24.32 4.28
N GLU A 124 51.72 -23.63 3.19
CA GLU A 124 52.03 -24.06 1.82
C GLU A 124 53.56 -24.08 1.64
N GLN A 125 54.10 -25.23 1.24
CA GLN A 125 55.55 -25.38 1.05
C GLN A 125 56.03 -24.99 -0.36
N ASN A 126 55.12 -24.86 -1.34
CA ASN A 126 55.47 -24.66 -2.75
C ASN A 126 54.81 -23.39 -3.33
N HIS A 127 55.57 -22.64 -4.13
CA HIS A 127 55.12 -21.45 -4.84
C HIS A 127 54.01 -21.75 -5.85
N ILE A 128 53.97 -22.94 -6.43
CA ILE A 128 52.95 -23.30 -7.42
C ILE A 128 51.60 -23.64 -6.75
N SER A 129 51.62 -24.21 -5.54
CA SER A 129 50.40 -24.65 -4.87
C SER A 129 49.58 -23.47 -4.31
N TRP A 130 50.23 -22.41 -3.82
CA TRP A 130 49.49 -21.20 -3.42
C TRP A 130 48.91 -20.44 -4.62
N ILE A 131 49.64 -20.35 -5.75
CA ILE A 131 49.14 -19.71 -6.98
C ILE A 131 47.93 -20.47 -7.51
N THR A 132 48.01 -21.80 -7.58
CA THR A 132 46.88 -22.62 -8.06
C THR A 132 45.67 -22.52 -7.15
N ARG A 133 45.83 -22.53 -5.82
CA ARG A 133 44.73 -22.29 -4.88
C ARG A 133 44.12 -20.90 -5.02
N LEU A 134 44.92 -19.86 -5.16
CA LEU A 134 44.43 -18.50 -5.33
C LEU A 134 43.59 -18.39 -6.62
N ILE A 135 44.14 -18.81 -7.75
CA ILE A 135 43.44 -18.78 -9.05
C ILE A 135 42.19 -19.64 -9.00
N ALA A 136 42.26 -20.85 -8.46
CA ALA A 136 41.10 -21.74 -8.37
C ALA A 136 39.99 -21.17 -7.47
N THR A 137 40.34 -20.52 -6.35
CA THR A 137 39.37 -19.90 -5.45
C THR A 137 38.64 -18.75 -6.15
N TYR A 138 39.38 -17.85 -6.80
CA TYR A 138 38.78 -16.75 -7.55
C TYR A 138 38.01 -17.24 -8.77
N ALA A 139 38.53 -18.20 -9.53
CA ALA A 139 37.85 -18.76 -10.68
C ALA A 139 36.53 -19.44 -10.27
N LEU A 140 36.53 -20.22 -9.17
CA LEU A 140 35.32 -20.86 -8.67
C LEU A 140 34.28 -19.83 -8.21
N ALA A 141 34.68 -18.85 -7.40
CA ALA A 141 33.77 -17.80 -6.94
C ALA A 141 33.22 -16.99 -8.13
N SER A 142 34.08 -16.59 -9.07
CA SER A 142 33.68 -15.86 -10.29
C SER A 142 32.72 -16.68 -11.15
N LEU A 143 32.98 -17.98 -11.36
CA LEU A 143 32.08 -18.85 -12.12
C LEU A 143 30.72 -18.97 -11.43
N ILE A 144 30.69 -19.14 -10.10
CA ILE A 144 29.45 -19.17 -9.33
C ILE A 144 28.69 -17.85 -9.47
N PHE A 145 29.36 -16.72 -9.27
CA PHE A 145 28.73 -15.41 -9.40
C PHE A 145 28.20 -15.18 -10.82
N ILE A 146 29.01 -15.39 -11.86
CA ILE A 146 28.60 -15.22 -13.26
C ILE A 146 27.40 -16.09 -13.60
N ASN A 147 27.38 -17.35 -13.18
CA ASN A 147 26.26 -18.25 -13.46
C ASN A 147 24.99 -17.84 -12.69
N ILE A 148 25.10 -17.51 -11.40
CA ILE A 148 23.95 -17.07 -10.60
C ILE A 148 23.41 -15.75 -11.15
N THR A 149 24.28 -14.76 -11.41
CA THR A 149 23.83 -13.46 -11.92
C THR A 149 23.30 -13.59 -13.34
N GLY A 150 23.89 -14.43 -14.19
CA GLY A 150 23.38 -14.69 -15.54
C GLY A 150 21.97 -15.30 -15.59
N GLN A 151 21.52 -15.93 -14.49
CA GLN A 151 20.15 -16.45 -14.35
C GLN A 151 19.16 -15.40 -13.82
N LEU A 152 19.65 -14.29 -13.24
CA LEU A 152 18.82 -13.17 -12.84
C LEU A 152 18.44 -12.33 -14.07
N PRO A 153 17.29 -11.62 -14.04
CA PRO A 153 16.93 -10.68 -15.10
C PRO A 153 18.07 -9.68 -15.32
N GLN A 154 18.77 -9.83 -16.45
CA GLN A 154 19.85 -8.94 -16.83
C GLN A 154 19.29 -7.75 -17.61
N PHE A 155 20.02 -6.65 -17.54
CA PHE A 155 19.79 -5.53 -18.45
C PHE A 155 20.00 -6.03 -19.89
N ASP A 156 18.94 -5.99 -20.69
CA ASP A 156 18.98 -6.32 -22.10
C ASP A 156 19.03 -5.00 -22.89
N PRO A 157 20.19 -4.62 -23.46
CA PRO A 157 20.32 -3.37 -24.20
C PRO A 157 19.33 -3.28 -25.36
N GLU A 158 19.00 -4.40 -26.02
CA GLU A 158 18.06 -4.41 -27.15
C GLU A 158 16.63 -4.16 -26.67
N VAL A 159 16.25 -4.70 -25.51
CA VAL A 159 14.95 -4.41 -24.89
C VAL A 159 14.84 -2.95 -24.44
N GLU A 160 15.91 -2.37 -23.89
CA GLU A 160 15.89 -0.97 -23.48
C GLU A 160 15.93 -0.02 -24.70
N VAL A 161 16.72 -0.33 -25.71
CA VAL A 161 16.70 0.40 -27.00
C VAL A 161 15.33 0.26 -27.66
N ALA A 162 14.73 -0.92 -27.65
CA ALA A 162 13.37 -1.11 -28.15
C ALA A 162 12.31 -0.33 -27.35
N LYS A 163 12.54 0.03 -26.07
CA LYS A 163 11.68 0.96 -25.34
C LYS A 163 11.88 2.40 -25.78
N LEU A 164 13.10 2.79 -26.14
CA LEU A 164 13.44 4.12 -26.63
C LEU A 164 12.99 4.34 -28.09
N ASP A 165 13.10 3.31 -28.92
CA ASP A 165 12.75 3.31 -30.34
C ASP A 165 11.31 2.86 -30.61
N ARG A 166 10.50 2.68 -29.55
CA ARG A 166 9.08 2.40 -29.71
C ARG A 166 8.47 3.54 -30.52
N PRO A 167 7.86 3.24 -31.68
CA PRO A 167 7.20 4.28 -32.44
C PRO A 167 6.14 4.91 -31.52
N PRO A 168 6.01 6.25 -31.52
CA PRO A 168 5.00 6.92 -30.71
C PRO A 168 3.65 6.29 -30.99
N ILE A 169 2.84 6.12 -29.94
CA ILE A 169 1.48 5.64 -30.09
C ILE A 169 0.81 6.58 -31.10
N LYS A 170 0.41 6.06 -32.26
CA LYS A 170 -0.37 6.82 -33.22
C LYS A 170 -1.80 6.39 -33.05
N LEU A 171 -2.61 7.24 -32.44
CA LEU A 171 -4.03 6.95 -32.23
C LEU A 171 -4.83 6.95 -33.54
N SER A 172 -4.24 7.43 -34.64
CA SER A 172 -4.85 7.40 -35.97
C SER A 172 -5.24 5.97 -36.37
N GLY A 173 -6.53 5.65 -36.25
CA GLY A 173 -7.11 4.35 -36.63
C GLY A 173 -7.40 3.39 -35.47
N LEU A 174 -7.13 3.78 -34.22
CA LEU A 174 -7.55 3.00 -33.04
C LEU A 174 -8.95 3.43 -32.57
N ALA A 175 -9.75 2.47 -32.12
CA ALA A 175 -11.05 2.72 -31.51
C ALA A 175 -11.03 2.31 -30.04
N GLY A 176 -12.10 2.62 -29.31
CA GLY A 176 -12.20 2.60 -27.85
C GLY A 176 -11.34 1.60 -27.06
N PRO A 177 -11.52 0.27 -27.22
CA PRO A 177 -10.80 -0.73 -26.44
C PRO A 177 -9.29 -0.72 -26.66
N GLU A 178 -8.83 -0.52 -27.89
CA GLU A 178 -7.41 -0.48 -28.22
C GLU A 178 -6.72 0.76 -27.60
N VAL A 179 -7.43 1.90 -27.57
CA VAL A 179 -6.93 3.13 -26.92
C VAL A 179 -6.79 2.94 -25.40
N ILE A 180 -7.77 2.27 -24.77
CA ILE A 180 -7.72 1.96 -23.34
C ILE A 180 -6.55 1.00 -23.04
N ALA A 181 -6.36 -0.03 -23.85
CA ALA A 181 -5.24 -0.96 -23.69
C ALA A 181 -3.89 -0.26 -23.86
N ALA A 182 -3.75 0.61 -24.85
CA ALA A 182 -2.57 1.44 -25.04
C ALA A 182 -2.32 2.36 -23.83
N GLY A 183 -3.37 2.99 -23.29
CA GLY A 183 -3.29 3.81 -22.08
C GLY A 183 -2.82 3.04 -20.84
N ARG A 184 -3.26 1.80 -20.67
CA ARG A 184 -2.77 0.92 -19.60
C ARG A 184 -1.27 0.64 -19.77
N SER A 185 -0.82 0.38 -20.99
CA SER A 185 0.61 0.19 -21.27
C SER A 185 1.41 1.44 -20.93
N VAL A 186 0.93 2.64 -21.31
CA VAL A 186 1.57 3.92 -20.91
C VAL A 186 1.68 4.01 -19.38
N PHE A 187 0.62 3.69 -18.65
CA PHE A 187 0.60 3.71 -17.17
C PHE A 187 1.65 2.76 -16.56
N GLU A 188 1.80 1.55 -17.12
CA GLU A 188 2.73 0.53 -16.64
C GLU A 188 4.20 0.86 -16.98
N GLU A 189 4.44 1.29 -18.21
CA GLU A 189 5.77 1.61 -18.74
C GLU A 189 6.38 2.81 -18.04
N ASN A 190 5.56 3.83 -17.76
CA ASN A 190 5.94 5.04 -17.03
C ASN A 190 5.93 4.87 -15.50
N LYS A 191 5.82 3.63 -15.03
CA LYS A 191 5.97 3.23 -13.63
C LYS A 191 4.95 3.88 -12.70
N CYS A 192 3.76 4.22 -13.20
CA CYS A 192 2.71 4.81 -12.37
C CYS A 192 2.27 3.86 -11.25
N PHE A 193 2.29 2.54 -11.49
CA PHE A 193 2.04 1.49 -10.48
C PHE A 193 3.02 1.47 -9.28
N ASN A 194 4.18 2.12 -9.41
CA ASN A 194 5.14 2.22 -8.29
C ASN A 194 4.67 3.19 -7.21
N CYS A 195 3.68 4.03 -7.50
CA CYS A 195 3.14 5.02 -6.57
C CYS A 195 1.62 4.93 -6.43
N HIS A 196 0.90 4.69 -7.53
CA HIS A 196 -0.55 4.62 -7.56
C HIS A 196 -1.04 3.19 -7.61
N LYS A 197 -1.98 2.86 -6.72
CA LYS A 197 -2.80 1.66 -6.89
C LYS A 197 -3.93 1.92 -7.87
N VAL A 198 -4.31 0.88 -8.61
CA VAL A 198 -5.54 0.81 -9.39
C VAL A 198 -6.34 -0.35 -8.82
N PHE A 199 -7.29 -0.03 -7.94
CA PHE A 199 -7.99 -1.02 -7.13
C PHE A 199 -6.98 -1.89 -6.34
N TRP A 200 -6.83 -3.17 -6.69
CA TRP A 200 -5.89 -4.11 -6.07
C TRP A 200 -4.49 -4.12 -6.71
N GLU A 201 -4.32 -3.54 -7.90
CA GLU A 201 -3.04 -3.57 -8.64
C GLU A 201 -2.13 -2.43 -8.18
N GLY A 202 -0.83 -2.71 -8.08
CA GLY A 202 0.20 -1.74 -7.69
C GLY A 202 0.96 -2.12 -6.43
N ASN A 203 2.14 -1.53 -6.26
CA ASN A 203 3.13 -2.00 -5.27
C ASN A 203 3.32 -1.03 -4.09
N SER A 204 2.68 0.14 -4.11
CA SER A 204 2.88 1.17 -3.09
C SER A 204 1.65 2.04 -2.88
N ASP A 205 1.56 2.64 -1.69
CA ASP A 205 0.52 3.59 -1.29
C ASP A 205 1.08 5.03 -1.21
N ARG A 206 2.09 5.35 -2.05
CA ARG A 206 2.71 6.69 -2.08
C ARG A 206 1.81 7.75 -2.70
N GLY A 207 0.98 7.36 -3.66
CA GLY A 207 -0.08 8.18 -4.25
C GLY A 207 -1.47 7.60 -3.92
N PRO A 208 -2.55 8.35 -4.24
CA PRO A 208 -3.91 7.87 -4.06
C PRO A 208 -4.19 6.61 -4.88
N ASN A 209 -5.05 5.73 -4.35
CA ASN A 209 -5.62 4.63 -5.12
C ASN A 209 -6.62 5.20 -6.14
N LEU A 210 -6.23 5.19 -7.41
CA LEU A 210 -6.98 5.81 -8.50
C LEU A 210 -8.30 5.10 -8.81
N GLY A 211 -8.38 3.80 -8.48
CA GLY A 211 -9.60 3.01 -8.63
C GLY A 211 -10.65 3.38 -7.59
N THR A 212 -10.33 3.31 -6.30
CA THR A 212 -11.29 3.64 -5.23
C THR A 212 -11.58 5.14 -5.11
N LYS A 213 -10.62 6.00 -5.49
CA LYS A 213 -10.86 7.45 -5.70
C LYS A 213 -11.79 7.71 -6.89
N GLN A 214 -11.93 6.73 -7.78
CA GLN A 214 -12.69 6.83 -9.02
C GLN A 214 -12.22 8.02 -9.87
N ILE A 215 -10.92 8.09 -10.16
CA ILE A 215 -10.35 9.20 -10.94
C ILE A 215 -11.07 9.40 -12.28
N GLY A 216 -11.68 8.34 -12.82
CA GLY A 216 -12.42 8.42 -14.07
C GLY A 216 -13.70 9.25 -14.02
N LEU A 217 -14.21 9.61 -12.84
CA LEU A 217 -15.33 10.54 -12.68
C LEU A 217 -14.95 11.99 -13.05
N TYR A 218 -13.68 12.36 -12.91
CA TYR A 218 -13.21 13.72 -13.19
C TYR A 218 -13.06 13.97 -14.69
N ASP A 219 -13.15 15.23 -15.12
CA ASP A 219 -12.95 15.60 -16.51
C ASP A 219 -11.50 15.39 -16.99
N GLU A 220 -11.31 15.28 -18.30
CA GLU A 220 -10.01 14.99 -18.90
C GLU A 220 -8.98 16.10 -18.66
N ALA A 221 -9.43 17.36 -18.61
CA ALA A 221 -8.56 18.51 -18.37
C ALA A 221 -7.98 18.48 -16.95
N TYR A 222 -8.81 18.13 -15.96
CA TYR A 222 -8.40 17.90 -14.60
C TYR A 222 -7.37 16.77 -14.52
N ILE A 223 -7.64 15.61 -15.13
CA ILE A 223 -6.70 14.48 -15.11
C ILE A 223 -5.37 14.88 -15.77
N LYS A 224 -5.41 15.54 -16.93
CA LYS A 224 -4.20 16.04 -17.61
C LYS A 224 -3.42 17.02 -16.73
N GLU A 225 -4.11 17.94 -16.05
CA GLU A 225 -3.47 18.87 -15.12
C GLU A 225 -2.84 18.14 -13.93
N GLN A 226 -3.50 17.13 -13.37
CA GLN A 226 -2.92 16.31 -12.29
C GLN A 226 -1.65 15.58 -12.74
N ILE A 227 -1.54 15.19 -14.01
CA ILE A 227 -0.35 14.51 -14.55
C ILE A 227 0.79 15.51 -14.82
N VAL A 228 0.48 16.64 -15.47
CA VAL A 228 1.48 17.62 -15.90
C VAL A 228 1.90 18.57 -14.78
N LYS A 229 0.98 18.88 -13.86
CA LYS A 229 1.16 19.81 -12.74
C LYS A 229 0.74 19.17 -11.40
N PRO A 230 1.32 18.02 -11.03
CA PRO A 230 0.87 17.22 -9.87
C PRO A 230 1.06 17.91 -8.52
N ARG A 231 1.80 19.02 -8.47
CA ARG A 231 2.13 19.75 -7.24
C ARG A 231 1.17 20.92 -6.96
N VAL A 232 0.28 21.25 -7.89
CA VAL A 232 -0.64 22.40 -7.77
C VAL A 232 -1.80 22.10 -6.83
N LYS A 233 -2.48 20.96 -7.03
CA LYS A 233 -3.62 20.55 -6.23
C LYS A 233 -3.39 19.12 -5.74
N GLN A 234 -3.11 18.96 -4.45
CA GLN A 234 -2.90 17.64 -3.87
C GLN A 234 -4.22 16.89 -3.70
N SER A 235 -4.16 15.56 -3.81
CA SER A 235 -5.27 14.72 -3.36
C SER A 235 -5.38 14.80 -1.83
N PRO A 236 -6.60 14.88 -1.27
CA PRO A 236 -6.79 14.90 0.18
C PRO A 236 -6.07 13.75 0.89
N GLY A 237 -5.37 14.06 1.98
CA GLY A 237 -4.57 13.11 2.76
C GLY A 237 -3.12 12.94 2.28
N PHE A 238 -2.72 13.61 1.20
CA PHE A 238 -1.36 13.61 0.66
C PHE A 238 -0.65 14.97 0.86
N ASP A 239 -1.07 15.73 1.87
CA ASP A 239 -0.63 17.12 2.10
C ASP A 239 0.77 17.27 2.69
N ASP A 240 1.38 16.18 3.15
CA ASP A 240 2.70 16.21 3.76
C ASP A 240 3.80 16.56 2.73
N PRO A 241 4.93 17.14 3.19
CA PRO A 241 5.99 17.57 2.29
C PRO A 241 6.60 16.47 1.42
N LYS A 242 6.56 15.21 1.86
CA LYS A 242 7.11 14.08 1.12
C LYS A 242 6.16 13.65 0.01
N SER A 243 4.86 13.52 0.29
CA SER A 243 3.85 13.21 -0.73
C SER A 243 3.73 14.30 -1.79
N LYS A 244 3.77 15.59 -1.41
CA LYS A 244 3.77 16.73 -2.35
C LYS A 244 4.87 16.69 -3.40
N LYS A 245 6.00 16.08 -3.10
CA LYS A 245 7.16 15.96 -4.01
C LYS A 245 7.27 14.58 -4.65
N ALA A 246 6.40 13.64 -4.29
CA ALA A 246 6.50 12.24 -4.70
C ALA A 246 6.19 12.05 -6.19
N MET A 247 5.19 12.75 -6.73
CA MET A 247 4.84 12.65 -8.14
C MET A 247 5.80 13.51 -9.01
N PRO A 248 6.46 12.91 -10.02
CA PRO A 248 7.35 13.63 -10.91
C PRO A 248 6.64 14.67 -11.79
N THR A 249 7.37 15.69 -12.23
CA THR A 249 6.83 16.83 -13.02
C THR A 249 7.23 16.81 -14.49
N TYR A 250 7.96 15.78 -14.93
CA TYR A 250 8.50 15.69 -16.30
C TYR A 250 7.53 15.04 -17.29
N TYR A 251 6.40 14.47 -16.84
CA TYR A 251 5.47 13.76 -17.73
C TYR A 251 4.83 14.61 -18.83
N GLY A 252 4.80 15.94 -18.67
CA GLY A 252 4.36 16.84 -19.74
C GLY A 252 5.38 17.00 -20.88
N GLU A 253 6.64 16.62 -20.64
CA GLU A 253 7.73 16.64 -21.63
C GLU A 253 8.02 15.21 -22.15
N ASP A 254 7.90 14.20 -21.27
CA ASP A 254 8.23 12.81 -21.58
C ASP A 254 7.11 12.05 -22.34
N LEU A 255 5.86 12.49 -22.22
CA LEU A 255 4.73 11.87 -22.92
C LEU A 255 4.30 12.74 -24.09
N ASP A 256 4.28 12.16 -25.29
CA ASP A 256 3.66 12.79 -26.45
C ASP A 256 2.13 12.87 -26.28
N ASP A 257 1.49 13.71 -27.10
CA ASP A 257 0.05 14.00 -26.98
C ASP A 257 -0.85 12.76 -27.14
N ASP A 258 -0.48 11.82 -28.01
CA ASP A 258 -1.25 10.60 -28.24
C ASP A 258 -1.10 9.64 -27.05
N SER A 259 0.11 9.48 -26.53
CA SER A 259 0.36 8.72 -25.29
C SER A 259 -0.38 9.31 -24.09
N MET A 260 -0.40 10.65 -23.96
CA MET A 260 -1.15 11.34 -22.91
C MET A 260 -2.66 11.11 -23.07
N HIS A 261 -3.20 11.19 -24.28
CA HIS A 261 -4.62 10.94 -24.53
C HIS A 261 -5.02 9.49 -24.25
N ALA A 262 -4.18 8.51 -24.65
CA ALA A 262 -4.39 7.11 -24.33
C ALA A 262 -4.40 6.88 -22.81
N LEU A 263 -3.42 7.45 -22.10
CA LEU A 263 -3.33 7.37 -20.64
C LEU A 263 -4.57 7.93 -19.95
N ILE A 264 -5.02 9.12 -20.35
CA ILE A 264 -6.25 9.74 -19.82
C ILE A 264 -7.45 8.85 -20.11
N SER A 265 -7.58 8.32 -21.33
CA SER A 265 -8.67 7.41 -21.71
C SER A 265 -8.72 6.17 -20.83
N TYR A 266 -7.57 5.57 -20.51
CA TYR A 266 -7.49 4.48 -19.54
C TYR A 266 -7.93 4.93 -18.14
N LEU A 267 -7.43 6.06 -17.64
CA LEU A 267 -7.81 6.57 -16.32
C LEU A 267 -9.31 6.89 -16.23
N LYS A 268 -9.95 7.30 -17.34
CA LYS A 268 -11.39 7.55 -17.41
C LYS A 268 -12.24 6.30 -17.18
N THR A 269 -11.69 5.12 -17.40
CA THR A 269 -12.35 3.84 -17.10
C THR A 269 -12.34 3.48 -15.62
N LEU A 270 -11.50 4.12 -14.80
CA LEU A 270 -11.33 3.78 -13.38
C LEU A 270 -12.46 4.39 -12.54
N ARG A 271 -13.56 3.64 -12.42
CA ARG A 271 -14.78 4.00 -11.68
C ARG A 271 -15.33 2.81 -10.92
N ASP A 272 -16.08 3.08 -9.86
CA ASP A 272 -16.78 2.09 -9.05
C ASP A 272 -18.26 2.50 -8.97
N PRO A 273 -19.18 1.78 -9.65
CA PRO A 273 -20.59 2.12 -9.70
C PRO A 273 -21.37 1.66 -8.46
N GLU A 274 -20.75 0.90 -7.56
CA GLU A 274 -21.40 0.32 -6.38
C GLU A 274 -21.05 1.03 -5.08
N HIS A 275 -19.96 1.79 -5.05
CA HIS A 275 -19.47 2.47 -3.86
C HIS A 275 -19.21 3.95 -4.10
N ALA A 276 -19.35 4.76 -3.05
CA ALA A 276 -18.94 6.15 -3.11
C ALA A 276 -17.41 6.30 -3.22
N PRO A 277 -16.89 7.39 -3.82
CA PRO A 277 -15.46 7.61 -3.91
C PRO A 277 -14.77 7.70 -2.55
N ILE A 278 -13.55 7.16 -2.50
CA ILE A 278 -12.73 7.07 -1.29
C ILE A 278 -11.49 7.96 -1.42
N GLU A 279 -11.24 8.75 -0.39
CA GLU A 279 -10.09 9.66 -0.29
C GLU A 279 -9.13 9.21 0.82
N GLY A 280 -7.95 9.83 0.84
CA GLY A 280 -6.95 9.63 1.88
C GLY A 280 -5.95 8.49 1.60
N LYS A 281 -4.99 8.37 2.52
CA LYS A 281 -3.97 7.32 2.50
C LYS A 281 -4.50 6.04 3.11
N LEU A 282 -3.99 4.90 2.65
CA LEU A 282 -4.32 3.59 3.22
C LEU A 282 -4.09 3.60 4.75
N GLY A 283 -5.11 3.19 5.51
CA GLY A 283 -5.14 3.25 6.98
C GLY A 283 -5.77 4.51 7.57
N GLU A 284 -5.88 5.59 6.80
CA GLU A 284 -6.49 6.87 7.20
C GLU A 284 -7.57 7.35 6.20
N GLN A 285 -8.17 6.41 5.46
CA GLN A 285 -9.12 6.71 4.40
C GLN A 285 -10.49 7.19 4.92
N TRP A 286 -11.26 7.86 4.06
CA TRP A 286 -12.67 8.20 4.30
C TRP A 286 -13.46 8.17 2.99
N SER A 287 -14.75 7.90 3.09
CA SER A 287 -15.69 8.04 1.98
C SER A 287 -16.11 9.50 1.82
N TRP A 288 -16.50 9.89 0.62
CA TRP A 288 -17.16 11.17 0.36
C TRP A 288 -18.38 11.44 1.26
N PHE A 289 -19.03 10.40 1.81
CA PHE A 289 -20.09 10.56 2.81
C PHE A 289 -19.63 11.14 4.15
N ASP A 290 -18.32 11.20 4.40
CA ASP A 290 -17.72 11.79 5.60
C ASP A 290 -16.86 13.01 5.27
N ASP A 291 -16.83 13.46 4.01
CA ASP A 291 -16.02 14.58 3.55
C ASP A 291 -16.82 15.88 3.60
N LYS A 292 -16.41 16.81 4.48
CA LYS A 292 -17.12 18.06 4.74
C LYS A 292 -17.15 18.99 3.52
N ASP A 293 -16.08 18.99 2.73
CA ASP A 293 -15.99 19.86 1.55
C ASP A 293 -16.88 19.31 0.43
N ILE A 294 -16.88 17.99 0.24
CA ILE A 294 -17.78 17.32 -0.72
C ILE A 294 -19.24 17.52 -0.34
N ILE A 295 -19.58 17.40 0.94
CA ILE A 295 -20.97 17.60 1.41
C ILE A 295 -21.40 19.05 1.23
N ALA A 296 -20.54 20.02 1.52
CA ALA A 296 -20.85 21.44 1.30
C ALA A 296 -21.02 21.79 -0.19
N GLU A 297 -20.24 21.17 -1.07
CA GLU A 297 -20.45 21.30 -2.53
C GLU A 297 -21.74 20.60 -2.97
N GLY A 298 -22.00 19.41 -2.43
CA GLY A 298 -23.20 18.62 -2.66
C GLY A 298 -24.48 19.35 -2.27
N GLU A 299 -24.47 20.11 -1.17
CA GLU A 299 -25.59 20.95 -0.73
C GLU A 299 -25.97 21.98 -1.80
N LYS A 300 -24.97 22.70 -2.34
CA LYS A 300 -25.20 23.70 -3.40
C LYS A 300 -25.80 23.05 -4.64
N ILE A 301 -25.23 21.93 -5.07
CA ILE A 301 -25.72 21.16 -6.23
C ILE A 301 -27.17 20.70 -5.98
N PHE A 302 -27.43 20.09 -4.83
CA PHE A 302 -28.76 19.59 -4.47
C PHE A 302 -29.82 20.70 -4.46
N ASN A 303 -29.44 21.92 -4.04
CA ASN A 303 -30.32 23.08 -3.95
C ASN A 303 -30.47 23.88 -5.25
N GLY A 304 -29.84 23.46 -6.36
CA GLY A 304 -29.88 24.18 -7.64
C GLY A 304 -28.94 25.39 -7.71
N GLU A 305 -27.97 25.46 -6.80
CA GLU A 305 -26.97 26.52 -6.69
C GLU A 305 -25.59 26.07 -7.21
N GLY A 306 -25.53 24.88 -7.84
CA GLY A 306 -24.34 24.35 -8.50
C GLY A 306 -23.97 25.14 -9.75
N THR A 307 -22.67 25.25 -10.02
CA THR A 307 -22.12 25.98 -11.17
C THR A 307 -21.47 25.05 -12.19
N GLY A 308 -21.30 25.50 -13.44
CA GLY A 308 -20.61 24.74 -14.47
C GLY A 308 -21.38 23.49 -14.85
N ALA A 309 -20.75 22.31 -14.77
CA ALA A 309 -21.40 21.06 -15.15
C ALA A 309 -22.56 20.63 -14.23
N ALA A 310 -22.78 21.33 -13.11
CA ALA A 310 -23.92 21.12 -12.21
C ALA A 310 -25.07 22.10 -12.47
N GLU A 311 -24.91 23.08 -13.35
CA GLU A 311 -25.93 24.09 -13.62
C GLU A 311 -27.21 23.45 -14.16
N GLY A 312 -28.35 23.78 -13.54
CA GLY A 312 -29.66 23.23 -13.90
C GLY A 312 -30.07 21.96 -13.14
N LEU A 313 -29.16 21.29 -12.41
CA LEU A 313 -29.53 20.21 -11.51
C LEU A 313 -30.11 20.78 -10.22
N ASN A 314 -31.34 20.44 -9.86
CA ASN A 314 -31.97 20.89 -8.62
C ASN A 314 -32.85 19.79 -7.99
N CYS A 315 -32.27 19.01 -7.11
CA CYS A 315 -32.94 17.91 -6.40
C CYS A 315 -33.98 18.43 -5.39
N SER A 316 -33.73 19.60 -4.80
CA SER A 316 -34.55 20.18 -3.73
C SER A 316 -35.96 20.60 -4.18
N VAL A 317 -36.19 20.81 -5.47
CA VAL A 317 -37.53 21.10 -6.02
C VAL A 317 -38.50 19.97 -5.73
N CYS A 318 -38.02 18.72 -5.73
CA CYS A 318 -38.82 17.53 -5.46
C CYS A 318 -38.69 17.06 -4.02
N HIS A 319 -37.46 17.09 -3.49
CA HIS A 319 -37.10 16.47 -2.21
C HIS A 319 -36.99 17.45 -1.03
N GLY A 320 -37.22 18.74 -1.26
CA GLY A 320 -37.13 19.80 -0.26
C GLY A 320 -35.70 20.14 0.15
N LYS A 321 -35.43 21.41 0.49
CA LYS A 321 -34.10 21.83 0.98
C LYS A 321 -33.71 21.18 2.30
N ASP A 322 -34.71 20.80 3.09
CA ASP A 322 -34.59 20.12 4.39
C ASP A 322 -34.78 18.59 4.29
N GLY A 323 -34.89 18.04 3.07
CA GLY A 323 -35.15 16.63 2.82
C GLY A 323 -36.62 16.22 2.95
N THR A 324 -37.53 17.17 3.20
CA THR A 324 -38.99 16.94 3.17
C THR A 324 -39.50 16.88 1.73
N PRO A 325 -40.16 15.79 1.30
CA PRO A 325 -40.75 15.69 -0.03
C PRO A 325 -41.71 16.84 -0.33
N MET A 326 -41.45 17.55 -1.43
CA MET A 326 -42.29 18.63 -1.97
C MET A 326 -43.25 18.12 -3.06
N MET A 327 -43.04 16.89 -3.53
CA MET A 327 -43.90 16.24 -4.53
C MET A 327 -44.36 14.85 -4.09
N THR A 328 -45.59 14.49 -4.45
CA THR A 328 -46.16 13.18 -4.18
C THR A 328 -45.31 12.07 -4.80
N GLY A 329 -44.85 11.15 -3.97
CA GLY A 329 -44.03 10.01 -4.39
C GLY A 329 -42.53 10.27 -4.40
N ALA A 330 -42.07 11.49 -4.10
CA ALA A 330 -40.65 11.72 -3.83
C ALA A 330 -40.24 11.05 -2.50
N LEU A 331 -39.00 10.56 -2.46
CA LEU A 331 -38.44 9.90 -1.28
C LEU A 331 -38.21 10.91 -0.15
N ASP A 332 -38.72 10.61 1.05
CA ASP A 332 -38.40 11.38 2.26
C ASP A 332 -37.03 10.94 2.77
N PHE A 333 -36.03 11.79 2.61
CA PHE A 333 -34.66 11.45 2.99
C PHE A 333 -34.43 11.47 4.49
N ARG A 334 -35.36 11.96 5.30
CA ARG A 334 -35.25 12.03 6.76
C ARG A 334 -35.79 10.78 7.44
N ASP A 335 -36.69 10.06 6.77
CA ASP A 335 -37.20 8.78 7.26
C ASP A 335 -36.16 7.68 7.00
N ALA A 336 -35.26 7.53 7.98
CA ALA A 336 -34.21 6.51 8.00
C ALA A 336 -34.73 5.08 7.80
N ASN A 337 -36.00 4.81 8.15
CA ASN A 337 -36.62 3.49 8.04
C ASN A 337 -37.46 3.32 6.76
N LYS A 338 -37.43 4.31 5.86
CA LYS A 338 -38.15 4.27 4.59
C LYS A 338 -37.64 3.11 3.73
N MET A 339 -38.57 2.29 3.24
CA MET A 339 -38.24 1.21 2.32
C MET A 339 -38.19 1.72 0.88
N ASP A 340 -37.46 1.01 0.02
CA ASP A 340 -37.39 1.31 -1.40
C ASP A 340 -38.75 1.16 -2.10
N THR A 341 -38.89 1.87 -3.22
CA THR A 341 -40.10 1.88 -4.02
C THR A 341 -40.37 0.50 -4.62
N GLN A 342 -41.63 0.09 -4.58
CA GLN A 342 -42.08 -1.17 -5.19
C GLN A 342 -42.03 -1.12 -6.73
N LYS A 343 -41.83 0.06 -7.32
CA LYS A 343 -41.79 0.26 -8.77
C LYS A 343 -40.50 -0.24 -9.43
N MET A 344 -39.42 -0.40 -8.65
CA MET A 344 -38.13 -0.80 -9.18
C MET A 344 -37.93 -2.32 -9.03
N PRO A 345 -37.53 -3.04 -10.10
CA PRO A 345 -37.32 -4.49 -10.06
C PRO A 345 -36.06 -4.89 -9.29
N ASP A 346 -35.07 -4.01 -9.20
CA ASP A 346 -33.79 -4.23 -8.52
C ASP A 346 -33.79 -3.74 -7.06
N ARG A 347 -34.98 -3.54 -6.47
CA ARG A 347 -35.15 -3.11 -5.08
C ARG A 347 -34.66 -4.16 -4.10
N LEU A 348 -34.31 -3.72 -2.90
CA LEU A 348 -33.98 -4.60 -1.78
C LEU A 348 -35.15 -4.67 -0.80
N ASP A 349 -35.85 -5.81 -0.75
CA ASP A 349 -36.99 -6.00 0.15
C ASP A 349 -36.52 -6.06 1.62
N GLY A 350 -37.17 -5.28 2.48
CA GLY A 350 -36.89 -5.24 3.91
C GLY A 350 -35.63 -4.45 4.32
N VAL A 351 -34.98 -3.78 3.37
CA VAL A 351 -33.80 -2.94 3.65
C VAL A 351 -34.22 -1.46 3.76
N PRO A 352 -34.15 -0.86 4.96
CA PRO A 352 -34.51 0.54 5.16
C PRO A 352 -33.42 1.48 4.60
N LEU A 353 -33.80 2.72 4.33
CA LEU A 353 -32.97 3.76 3.72
C LEU A 353 -31.58 3.92 4.35
N LYS A 354 -31.51 3.91 5.69
CA LYS A 354 -30.25 4.01 6.44
C LYS A 354 -29.25 2.89 6.16
N ASP A 355 -29.75 1.72 5.74
CA ASP A 355 -28.99 0.50 5.48
C ASP A 355 -28.87 0.22 3.97
N TRP A 356 -29.29 1.16 3.11
CA TRP A 356 -29.11 1.01 1.66
C TRP A 356 -27.62 0.99 1.29
N PRO A 357 -27.20 0.08 0.40
CA PRO A 357 -25.87 0.13 -0.19
C PRO A 357 -25.73 1.35 -1.10
N ASP A 358 -24.52 1.90 -1.21
CA ASP A 358 -24.26 3.12 -1.97
C ASP A 358 -24.71 2.99 -3.44
N GLY A 359 -24.44 1.85 -4.08
CA GLY A 359 -24.89 1.59 -5.45
C GLY A 359 -26.41 1.62 -5.63
N LEU A 360 -27.21 1.38 -4.59
CA LEU A 360 -28.67 1.50 -4.68
C LEU A 360 -29.08 2.97 -4.77
N TRP A 361 -28.54 3.82 -3.89
CA TRP A 361 -28.75 5.27 -3.94
C TRP A 361 -28.39 5.84 -5.30
N TYR A 362 -27.17 5.53 -5.74
CA TYR A 362 -26.63 5.98 -7.00
C TYR A 362 -27.47 5.54 -8.20
N LYS A 363 -27.97 4.29 -8.21
CA LYS A 363 -28.87 3.80 -9.27
C LYS A 363 -30.21 4.55 -9.30
N ARG A 364 -30.81 4.85 -8.15
CA ARG A 364 -32.11 5.58 -8.10
C ARG A 364 -31.98 7.00 -8.67
N VAL A 365 -30.81 7.61 -8.53
CA VAL A 365 -30.52 8.92 -9.12
C VAL A 365 -30.14 8.82 -10.59
N THR A 366 -29.24 7.91 -10.94
CA THR A 366 -28.68 7.82 -12.30
C THR A 366 -29.65 7.21 -13.31
N ARG A 367 -30.43 6.19 -12.90
CA ARG A 367 -31.41 5.48 -13.76
C ARG A 367 -32.84 6.02 -13.58
N GLY A 368 -33.07 6.84 -12.56
CA GLY A 368 -34.40 7.34 -12.22
C GLY A 368 -35.27 6.27 -11.56
N VAL A 369 -36.55 6.61 -11.40
CA VAL A 369 -37.55 5.69 -10.83
C VAL A 369 -38.74 5.59 -11.77
N ASP A 370 -39.02 4.36 -12.22
CA ASP A 370 -40.06 4.05 -13.19
C ASP A 370 -41.43 4.59 -12.76
N GLY A 371 -42.14 5.22 -13.69
CA GLY A 371 -43.47 5.78 -13.46
C GLY A 371 -43.51 6.85 -12.37
N THR A 372 -42.43 7.63 -12.21
CA THR A 372 -42.36 8.82 -11.35
C THR A 372 -41.71 9.99 -12.08
N PRO A 373 -41.80 11.23 -11.56
CA PRO A 373 -41.03 12.36 -12.06
C PRO A 373 -39.51 12.28 -11.84
N MET A 374 -38.99 11.25 -11.13
CA MET A 374 -37.56 11.09 -10.90
C MET A 374 -36.89 10.57 -12.17
N ALA A 375 -36.32 11.48 -12.96
CA ALA A 375 -35.64 11.18 -14.22
C ALA A 375 -34.31 10.43 -14.03
N ALA A 376 -33.82 9.83 -15.12
CA ALA A 376 -32.52 9.19 -15.19
C ALA A 376 -31.39 10.23 -15.31
N TRP A 377 -31.04 10.89 -14.22
CA TRP A 377 -30.09 12.02 -14.24
C TRP A 377 -28.68 11.65 -14.72
N GLY A 378 -28.32 10.37 -14.70
CA GLY A 378 -27.01 9.88 -15.16
C GLY A 378 -26.78 10.08 -16.67
N THR A 379 -27.84 10.28 -17.46
CA THR A 379 -27.72 10.57 -18.90
C THR A 379 -27.62 12.07 -19.18
N VAL A 380 -27.84 12.92 -18.18
CA VAL A 380 -27.92 14.38 -18.32
C VAL A 380 -26.73 15.07 -17.64
N PHE A 381 -26.38 14.62 -16.45
CA PHE A 381 -25.34 15.23 -15.63
C PHE A 381 -24.16 14.29 -15.43
N PRO A 382 -22.92 14.84 -15.34
CA PRO A 382 -21.77 14.01 -15.02
C PRO A 382 -21.97 13.31 -13.67
N HIS A 383 -21.64 12.02 -13.65
CA HIS A 383 -21.75 11.18 -12.46
C HIS A 383 -21.00 11.73 -11.24
N LEU A 384 -19.89 12.47 -11.46
CA LEU A 384 -19.17 13.19 -10.42
C LEU A 384 -20.10 14.12 -9.62
N ILE A 385 -20.96 14.86 -10.31
CA ILE A 385 -21.90 15.83 -9.72
C ILE A 385 -23.00 15.10 -8.95
N LEU A 386 -23.50 14.00 -9.50
CA LEU A 386 -24.54 13.18 -8.87
C LEU A 386 -24.06 12.58 -7.55
N TRP A 387 -22.83 12.04 -7.51
CA TRP A 387 -22.22 11.54 -6.28
C TRP A 387 -22.10 12.62 -5.19
N LYS A 388 -21.76 13.86 -5.56
CA LYS A 388 -21.70 14.98 -4.59
C LYS A 388 -23.08 15.31 -4.04
N ALA A 389 -24.09 15.44 -4.91
CA ALA A 389 -25.46 15.72 -4.50
C ALA A 389 -26.02 14.61 -3.58
N GLU A 390 -25.72 13.35 -3.90
CA GLU A 390 -26.09 12.18 -3.10
C GLU A 390 -25.38 12.18 -1.73
N SER A 391 -24.09 12.54 -1.71
CA SER A 391 -23.32 12.65 -0.47
C SER A 391 -23.97 13.62 0.51
N TYR A 392 -24.51 14.75 0.02
CA TYR A 392 -25.32 15.66 0.82
C TYR A 392 -26.69 15.08 1.19
N ALA A 393 -27.43 14.48 0.23
CA ALA A 393 -28.76 13.92 0.48
C ALA A 393 -28.76 12.86 1.60
N ARG A 394 -27.68 12.07 1.71
CA ARG A 394 -27.52 11.07 2.78
C ARG A 394 -27.44 11.68 4.18
N THR A 395 -27.08 12.96 4.30
CA THR A 395 -26.99 13.64 5.59
C THR A 395 -28.35 13.86 6.25
N PHE A 396 -29.47 13.83 5.52
CA PHE A 396 -30.81 14.08 6.07
C PHE A 396 -31.27 13.04 7.09
N HIS A 397 -30.90 11.77 6.95
CA HIS A 397 -31.16 10.71 7.95
C HIS A 397 -29.89 10.23 8.65
N SER A 398 -28.71 10.72 8.24
CA SER A 398 -27.43 10.38 8.86
C SER A 398 -26.51 11.60 8.90
N PRO A 399 -26.80 12.63 9.73
CA PRO A 399 -26.00 13.85 9.78
C PRO A 399 -24.58 13.61 10.30
N LEU A 400 -23.57 14.21 9.65
CA LEU A 400 -22.15 14.06 10.00
C LEU A 400 -21.86 14.23 11.50
N GLU A 401 -22.38 15.30 12.09
CA GLU A 401 -22.11 15.68 13.48
C GLU A 401 -22.76 14.74 14.52
N SER A 402 -23.68 13.88 14.08
CA SER A 402 -24.43 12.94 14.95
C SER A 402 -24.01 11.48 14.80
N ARG A 403 -23.11 11.15 13.85
CA ARG A 403 -22.67 9.77 13.63
C ARG A 403 -21.69 9.32 14.73
N ALA A 404 -21.81 8.06 15.13
CA ALA A 404 -20.92 7.43 16.12
C ALA A 404 -19.47 7.23 15.60
N GLY A 405 -19.26 7.31 14.28
CA GLY A 405 -17.97 7.14 13.63
C GLY A 405 -18.07 7.41 12.12
N LYS A 406 -16.93 7.32 11.42
CA LYS A 406 -16.88 7.39 9.96
C LYS A 406 -17.63 6.22 9.33
N SER A 407 -18.14 6.43 8.12
CA SER A 407 -18.71 5.39 7.27
C SER A 407 -17.64 4.32 7.01
N PRO A 408 -18.01 3.03 7.05
CA PRO A 408 -17.07 1.96 6.71
C PRO A 408 -16.47 2.17 5.32
N ILE A 409 -15.16 1.95 5.19
CA ILE A 409 -14.52 1.96 3.88
C ILE A 409 -14.93 0.69 3.14
N PRO A 410 -15.55 0.82 1.94
CA PRO A 410 -15.93 -0.33 1.15
C PRO A 410 -14.68 -1.14 0.78
N PRO A 411 -14.80 -2.47 0.65
CA PRO A 411 -13.70 -3.29 0.17
C PRO A 411 -13.29 -2.82 -1.23
N VAL A 412 -12.00 -2.93 -1.53
CA VAL A 412 -11.53 -2.74 -2.90
C VAL A 412 -12.23 -3.78 -3.79
N PRO A 413 -12.88 -3.36 -4.90
CA PRO A 413 -13.53 -4.26 -5.84
C PRO A 413 -12.61 -5.39 -6.27
N THR A 414 -13.15 -6.54 -6.66
CA THR A 414 -12.38 -7.68 -7.19
C THR A 414 -12.42 -7.70 -8.72
N LYS A 415 -11.63 -8.61 -9.34
CA LYS A 415 -11.71 -8.84 -10.79
C LYS A 415 -13.11 -9.30 -11.20
N GLU A 416 -13.68 -10.16 -10.38
CA GLU A 416 -15.02 -10.71 -10.56
C GLU A 416 -16.09 -9.61 -10.46
N ASP A 417 -15.93 -8.64 -9.55
CA ASP A 417 -16.82 -7.48 -9.47
C ASP A 417 -16.76 -6.63 -10.74
N ILE A 418 -15.56 -6.33 -11.26
CA ILE A 418 -15.40 -5.54 -12.49
C ILE A 418 -16.05 -6.25 -13.69
N GLU A 419 -15.87 -7.56 -13.84
CA GLU A 419 -16.49 -8.32 -14.93
C GLU A 419 -18.02 -8.40 -14.76
N ARG A 420 -18.53 -8.52 -13.52
CA ARG A 420 -19.96 -8.43 -13.23
C ARG A 420 -20.54 -7.08 -13.67
N TRP A 421 -19.89 -5.98 -13.33
CA TRP A 421 -20.39 -4.64 -13.63
C TRP A 421 -20.61 -4.36 -15.12
N LYS A 422 -19.74 -4.92 -15.97
CA LYS A 422 -19.92 -4.88 -17.44
C LYS A 422 -21.18 -5.62 -17.86
N THR A 423 -21.42 -6.80 -17.27
CA THR A 423 -22.57 -7.65 -17.59
C THR A 423 -23.89 -7.04 -17.09
N ASP A 424 -23.87 -6.43 -15.91
CA ASP A 424 -25.05 -5.85 -15.25
C ASP A 424 -25.43 -4.45 -15.77
N GLY A 425 -24.69 -3.93 -16.76
CA GLY A 425 -24.89 -2.59 -17.32
C GLY A 425 -24.78 -1.49 -16.26
N LEU A 426 -23.97 -1.72 -15.22
CA LEU A 426 -23.71 -0.73 -14.16
C LEU A 426 -22.79 0.40 -14.67
N PHE A 427 -22.02 0.10 -15.71
CA PHE A 427 -21.45 1.10 -16.58
C PHE A 427 -22.36 1.28 -17.79
N MET A 428 -22.73 2.53 -18.09
CA MET A 428 -22.94 2.88 -19.49
C MET A 428 -21.55 2.83 -20.12
N ASP A 429 -21.41 2.10 -21.22
CA ASP A 429 -20.13 1.75 -21.84
C ASP A 429 -19.09 2.88 -21.73
N PRO A 430 -17.82 2.58 -21.41
CA PRO A 430 -16.77 3.54 -21.67
C PRO A 430 -16.79 3.71 -23.19
N LEU A 431 -17.13 4.91 -23.66
CA LEU A 431 -17.24 5.29 -25.08
C LEU A 431 -18.64 5.07 -25.71
N LEU A 432 -19.55 5.98 -25.39
CA LEU A 432 -20.23 6.74 -26.43
C LEU A 432 -20.08 8.24 -26.16
#